data_AF-A0A919WGN4-F1
#
_entry.id   AF-A0A919WGN4-F1
#
_cell.length_a   1.000
_cell.length_b   1.000
_cell.length_c   1.000
_cell.angle_alpha   90.00
_cell.angle_beta   90.00
_cell.angle_gamma   90.00
#
_symmetry.space_group_name_H-M   'P 1'
#
loop_
_entity.id
_entity.type
_entity.pdbx_description
1 polymer ?
#
loop_
_entity_poly.entity_id
_entity_poly.type
_entity_poly.pdbx_seq_one_letter_code
_entity_poly.pdbx_strand_id
1 'polypeptide(L)' 'MQIFDELKLRGVEDIFFVSMNGVSGPEEEARTIFPDVIVQRCIVYLIRNSISMFQVKTTSLLLLP' A
#
# COMPACT_ATOMS: atom_id res chain seq x y z
N MET A 1 -8.53 -16.96 1.82
CA MET A 1 -8.84 -16.33 3.12
C MET A 1 -8.26 -14.94 3.06
N GLN A 2 -9.10 -13.93 3.31
CA GLN A 2 -8.79 -12.52 3.14
C GLN A 2 -8.08 -11.99 4.41
N ILE A 3 -7.08 -11.11 4.26
CA ILE A 3 -6.14 -10.72 5.33
C ILE A 3 -6.86 -10.00 6.47
N PHE A 4 -7.83 -9.14 6.14
CA PHE A 4 -8.54 -8.35 7.13
C PHE A 4 -9.53 -9.21 7.95
N ASP A 5 -10.04 -10.31 7.39
CA ASP A 5 -10.88 -11.27 8.12
C ASP A 5 -10.07 -11.95 9.23
N GLU A 6 -8.81 -12.31 8.95
CA GLU A 6 -7.92 -12.90 9.95
C GLU A 6 -7.65 -11.94 11.11
N LEU A 7 -7.50 -10.64 10.84
CA LEU A 7 -7.32 -9.64 11.87
C LEU A 7 -8.55 -9.55 12.77
N LYS A 8 -9.75 -9.56 12.18
CA LYS A 8 -11.00 -9.56 12.93
C LYS A 8 -11.14 -10.83 13.80
N LEU A 9 -10.81 -12.00 13.24
CA LEU A 9 -10.83 -13.27 13.96
C LEU A 9 -9.82 -13.32 15.13
N ARG A 10 -8.73 -12.55 15.06
CA ARG A 10 -7.74 -12.41 16.14
C ARG A 10 -8.12 -11.36 17.20
N GLY A 11 -9.29 -10.74 17.08
CA GLY A 11 -9.80 -9.79 18.07
C GLY A 11 -9.43 -8.34 17.80
N VAL A 12 -8.97 -7.98 16.59
CA VAL A 12 -8.87 -6.57 16.20
C VAL A 12 -10.27 -6.01 16.04
N GLU A 13 -10.65 -5.11 16.93
CA GLU A 13 -12.00 -4.54 16.93
C GLU A 13 -12.16 -3.49 15.83
N ASP A 14 -11.17 -2.60 15.70
CA ASP A 14 -11.20 -1.48 14.75
C ASP A 14 -9.80 -1.07 14.27
N ILE A 15 -9.74 -0.40 13.12
CA ILE A 15 -8.53 0.18 12.54
C ILE A 15 -8.84 1.62 12.15
N PHE A 16 -8.21 2.59 12.82
CA PHE A 16 -8.41 4.00 12.50
C PHE A 16 -7.69 4.43 11.21
N PHE A 17 -6.44 3.95 11.02
CA PHE A 17 -5.65 4.21 9.80
C PHE A 17 -4.94 2.96 9.32
N VAL A 18 -4.91 2.76 8.00
CA VAL A 18 -4.07 1.75 7.36
C VAL A 18 -3.28 2.37 6.21
N SER A 19 -1.99 2.05 6.14
CA SER A 19 -1.09 2.52 5.10
C SER A 19 -0.78 1.39 4.12
N MET A 20 -1.05 1.59 2.84
CA MET A 20 -0.87 0.58 1.80
C MET A 20 -0.32 1.15 0.50
N ASN A 21 0.11 0.26 -0.41
CA ASN A 21 0.74 0.63 -1.69
C ASN A 21 -0.25 1.21 -2.73
N GLY A 22 -1.55 1.25 -2.43
CA GLY A 22 -2.59 1.82 -3.29
C GLY A 22 -3.17 0.87 -4.31
N VAL A 23 -3.14 -0.44 -4.05
CA VAL A 23 -3.86 -1.46 -4.83
C VAL A 23 -5.32 -1.51 -4.35
N SER A 24 -6.27 -1.57 -5.28
CA SER A 24 -7.71 -1.47 -4.98
C SER A 24 -8.26 -2.64 -4.16
N GLY A 25 -7.82 -3.88 -4.41
CA GLY A 25 -8.36 -5.07 -3.73
C GLY A 25 -8.27 -5.02 -2.19
N PRO A 26 -7.07 -4.85 -1.60
CA PRO A 26 -6.92 -4.72 -0.16
C PRO A 26 -7.63 -3.49 0.44
N GLU A 27 -7.79 -2.42 -0.33
CA GLU A 27 -8.51 -1.23 0.12
C GLU A 27 -10.02 -1.50 0.23
N GLU A 28 -10.62 -2.15 -0.77
CA GLU A 28 -12.04 -2.54 -0.75
C GLU A 28 -12.33 -3.53 0.39
N GLU A 29 -11.44 -4.51 0.58
CA GLU A 29 -11.54 -5.48 1.67
C GLU A 29 -11.45 -4.81 3.05
N ALA A 30 -10.49 -3.90 3.24
CA ALA A 30 -10.34 -3.14 4.50
C ALA A 30 -11.61 -2.37 4.85
N ARG A 31 -12.18 -1.65 3.89
CA ARG A 31 -13.42 -0.85 4.07
C ARG A 31 -14.66 -1.71 4.28
N THR A 32 -14.64 -2.96 3.83
CA THR A 32 -15.74 -3.90 4.04
C THR A 32 -15.75 -4.42 5.48
N ILE A 33 -14.58 -4.70 6.06
CA ILE A 33 -14.45 -5.32 7.39
C ILE A 33 -14.33 -4.26 8.51
N PHE A 34 -13.70 -3.13 8.21
CA PHE A 34 -13.52 -1.99 9.10
C PHE A 34 -14.07 -0.72 8.42
N PRO A 35 -15.40 -0.44 8.51
CA PRO A 35 -16.06 0.60 7.71
C PRO A 35 -15.51 2.01 7.91
N ASP A 36 -15.03 2.32 9.12
CA ASP A 36 -14.53 3.64 9.50
C ASP A 36 -13.03 3.83 9.24
N VAL A 37 -12.35 2.82 8.65
CA VAL A 37 -10.92 2.88 8.38
C VAL A 37 -10.55 3.96 7.37
N ILE A 38 -9.56 4.77 7.72
CA ILE A 38 -8.94 5.69 6.79
C ILE A 38 -7.77 5.00 6.09
N VAL A 39 -7.98 4.67 4.82
CA VAL A 39 -6.93 4.13 3.94
C VAL A 39 -6.09 5.26 3.38
N GLN A 40 -4.77 5.21 3.61
CA GLN A 40 -3.81 6.17 3.07
C GLN A 40 -2.73 5.47 2.23
N ARG A 41 -2.25 6.15 1.19
CA ARG A 41 -1.11 5.66 0.41
C ARG A 41 0.17 5.79 1.23
N CYS A 42 0.98 4.74 1.27
CA CYS A 42 2.20 4.72 2.05
C CYS A 42 3.27 5.66 1.49
N ILE A 43 3.67 6.65 2.28
CA ILE A 43 4.72 7.62 1.92
C ILE A 43 6.07 6.94 1.69
N VAL A 44 6.39 5.90 2.46
CA VAL A 44 7.63 5.12 2.28
C VAL A 44 7.62 4.40 0.93
N TYR A 45 6.47 3.83 0.54
CA TYR A 45 6.30 3.23 -0.78
C TYR A 45 6.46 4.26 -1.90
N LEU A 46 5.86 5.45 -1.74
CA LEU A 46 5.99 6.56 -2.69
C LEU A 46 7.44 7.02 -2.87
N ILE A 47 8.18 7.23 -1.77
CA ILE A 47 9.58 7.66 -1.80
C ILE A 47 10.47 6.58 -2.41
N ARG A 48 10.30 5.31 -2.03
CA ARG A 48 11.09 4.21 -2.58
C ARG A 48 10.86 4.08 -4.10
N ASN A 49 9.61 4.15 -4.52
CA ASN A 49 9.26 4.06 -5.94
C ASN A 49 9.80 5.25 -6.73
N SER A 50 9.70 6.48 -6.19
CA SER A 50 10.22 7.68 -6.88
C SER A 50 11.73 7.59 -7.08
N ILE A 51 12.50 7.20 -6.05
CA ILE A 51 13.96 7.05 -6.15
C ILE A 51 14.35 5.92 -7.13
N SER A 52 13.67 4.77 -7.06
CA SER A 52 13.95 3.65 -7.96
C SER A 52 13.72 4.00 -9.43
N MET A 53 12.69 4.80 -9.72
CA MET A 53 12.40 5.26 -11.08
C MET A 53 13.51 6.16 -11.65
N PHE A 54 14.18 6.96 -10.80
CA PHE A 54 15.33 7.76 -11.23
C PHE A 54 16.56 6.90 -11.53
N GLN A 55 16.86 5.89 -10.70
CA GLN A 55 18.02 5.02 -10.94
C GLN A 55 17.91 4.21 -12.25
N VAL A 56 16.71 3.72 -12.58
CA VAL A 56 16.48 2.98 -13.84
C VAL A 56 16.63 3.91 -15.06
N LYS A 57 16.11 5.14 -14.99
CA LYS A 57 16.23 6.11 -16.10
C LYS A 57 17.65 6.62 -16.30
N THR A 58 18.40 6.89 -15.23
CA THR A 58 19.80 7.33 -15.35
C THR A 58 20.67 6.25 -15.97
N THR A 59 20.47 4.98 -15.60
CA THR A 59 21.20 3.86 -16.22
C THR A 59 20.82 3.68 -17.69
N SER A 60 19.55 3.91 -18.05
CA SER A 60 19.07 3.82 -19.44
C SER A 60 19.61 4.97 -20.33
N LEU A 61 19.72 6.20 -19.78
CA LEU A 61 20.28 7.35 -20.50
C LEU A 61 21.80 7.28 -20.65
N LEU A 62 22.52 6.62 -19.74
CA LEU A 62 23.97 6.42 -19.82
C LEU A 62 24.38 5.25 -20.74
N LEU A 63 23.42 4.47 -21.25
CA LEU A 63 23.63 3.34 -22.15
C LEU A 63 23.12 3.59 -23.58
N LEU A 64 22.61 4.79 -23.89
CA LEU A 64 22.37 5.22 -25.25
C LEU A 64 23.66 5.86 -25.79
N PRO A 65 24.25 5.35 -26.89
CA PRO A 65 25.38 6.01 -27.57
C PRO A 65 24.98 7.37 -28.17
#